data_AF-A0A969GGS5-F1
#
_entry.id   AF-A0A969GGS5-F1
#
_cell.length_a   1.000
_cell.length_b   1.000
_cell.length_c   1.000
_cell.angle_alpha   90.00
_cell.angle_beta   90.00
_cell.angle_gamma   90.00
#
_symmetry.space_group_name_H-M   'P 1'
#
loop_
_entity.id
_entity.type
_entity.pdbx_description
1 polymer ?
#
loop_
_entity_poly.entity_id
_entity_poly.type
_entity_poly.pdbx_seq_one_letter_code
_entity_poly.pdbx_strand_id
1 'polypeptide(L)'
;MQLDLIYILILGGFVGFEIIRKVTPTLHTPLMSATNAISGISLVGSLVAAGSDHRTAQILGFIAVTAATINVVGGFMITERMLKMFKKKEKKSS
;
A
#
# COMPACT_ATOMS: atom_id res chain seq x y z
N MET A 1 -10.63 -24.41 4.97
CA MET A 1 -10.55 -23.42 3.86
C MET A 1 -11.29 -22.12 4.18
N GLN A 2 -12.60 -22.09 4.48
CA GLN A 2 -13.31 -20.83 4.80
C GLN A 2 -12.89 -20.21 6.16
N LEU A 3 -12.70 -21.06 7.18
CA LEU A 3 -12.30 -20.61 8.52
C LEU A 3 -10.89 -19.99 8.50
N ASP A 4 -9.99 -20.53 7.68
CA ASP A 4 -8.59 -20.10 7.61
C ASP A 4 -8.45 -18.63 7.19
N LEU A 5 -9.29 -18.15 6.26
CA LEU A 5 -9.33 -16.75 5.85
C LEU A 5 -9.81 -15.83 6.97
N ILE A 6 -10.78 -16.27 7.77
CA ILE A 6 -11.29 -15.53 8.92
C ILE A 6 -10.20 -15.45 10.00
N TYR A 7 -9.47 -16.54 10.26
CA TYR A 7 -8.32 -16.52 11.16
C TYR A 7 -7.25 -15.53 10.67
N ILE A 8 -6.89 -15.56 9.39
CA ILE A 8 -5.92 -14.62 8.81
C ILE A 8 -6.40 -13.17 8.94
N LEU A 9 -7.69 -12.91 8.68
CA LEU A 9 -8.27 -11.57 8.80
C LEU A 9 -8.19 -11.04 10.23
N ILE A 10 -8.61 -11.84 11.21
CA ILE A 10 -8.63 -11.45 12.62
C ILE A 10 -7.21 -11.26 13.16
N LEU A 11 -6.33 -12.25 12.94
CA LEU A 11 -4.95 -12.20 13.43
C LEU A 11 -4.15 -11.09 12.72
N GLY A 12 -4.31 -10.94 11.40
CA GLY A 12 -3.70 -9.87 10.63
C GLY A 12 -4.14 -8.47 11.10
N GLY A 13 -5.44 -8.31 11.40
CA GLY A 13 -5.96 -7.07 12.00
C GLY A 13 -5.35 -6.77 13.37
N PHE A 14 -5.24 -7.77 14.23
CA PHE A 14 -4.59 -7.64 15.55
C PHE A 14 -3.12 -7.24 15.43
N VAL A 15 -2.38 -7.90 14.53
CA VAL A 15 -0.96 -7.59 14.24
C VAL A 15 -0.83 -6.15 13.74
N GLY A 16 -1.68 -5.72 12.80
CA GLY A 16 -1.68 -4.35 12.28
C GLY A 16 -1.91 -3.31 13.39
N PHE A 17 -2.87 -3.56 14.28
CA PHE A 17 -3.15 -2.68 15.42
C PHE A 17 -1.95 -2.57 16.36
N GLU A 18 -1.33 -3.70 16.72
CA GLU A 18 -0.20 -3.72 17.65
C GLU A 18 1.06 -3.05 17.06
N ILE A 19 1.28 -3.17 15.74
CA ILE A 19 2.37 -2.49 15.04
C ILE A 19 2.14 -0.97 15.04
N ILE A 20 0.95 -0.50 14.65
CA ILE A 20 0.66 0.94 14.52
C ILE A 20 0.78 1.65 15.87
N ARG A 21 0.36 1.00 16.97
CA ARG A 21 0.46 1.55 18.34
C ARG A 21 1.90 1.82 18.80
N LYS A 22 2.89 1.16 18.20
CA LYS A 22 4.31 1.27 18.58
C LYS A 22 5.09 2.25 17.72
N VAL A 23 4.45 2.89 16.74
CA VAL A 23 5.09 3.89 15.87
C VAL A 23 5.29 5.20 16.62
N THR A 24 6.46 5.82 16.46
CA THR A 24 6.74 7.14 17.05
C THR A 24 5.89 8.23 16.42
N PRO A 25 5.48 9.28 17.16
CA PRO A 25 4.60 10.33 16.64
C PRO A 25 5.11 11.02 15.36
N THR A 26 6.43 11.15 15.24
CA THR A 26 7.10 11.75 14.08
C THR A 26 6.90 10.96 12.78
N LEU A 27 6.56 9.67 12.87
CA LEU A 27 6.38 8.80 11.72
C LEU A 27 4.91 8.62 11.31
N HIS A 28 3.93 9.22 11.99
CA HIS A 28 2.52 9.05 11.60
C HIS A 28 2.21 9.53 10.18
N THR A 29 2.78 10.65 9.74
CA THR A 29 2.58 11.14 8.36
C THR A 29 3.25 10.26 7.31
N PRO A 30 4.55 9.87 7.47
CA PRO A 30 5.14 8.84 6.61
C PRO A 30 4.38 7.51 6.62
N LEU A 31 3.89 7.07 7.78
CA LEU A 31 3.11 5.84 7.95
C LEU A 31 1.79 5.91 7.18
N MET A 32 1.07 7.04 7.26
CA MET A 32 -0.16 7.27 6.51
C MET A 32 0.07 7.17 5.00
N SER A 33 1.19 7.73 4.51
CA SER A 33 1.58 7.61 3.10
C SER A 33 1.93 6.16 2.73
N ALA A 34 2.65 5.45 3.60
CA ALA A 34 3.02 4.06 3.39
C ALA A 34 1.80 3.13 3.33
N THR A 35 0.83 3.30 4.24
CA THR A 35 -0.40 2.49 4.24
C THR A 35 -1.27 2.77 3.01
N ASN A 36 -1.27 3.99 2.49
CA ASN A 36 -1.88 4.30 1.20
C ASN A 36 -1.20 3.51 0.06
N ALA A 37 0.13 3.47 0.00
CA ALA A 37 0.86 2.67 -1.00
C ALA A 37 0.54 1.17 -0.91
N ILE A 38 0.40 0.63 0.32
CA ILE A 38 0.05 -0.78 0.58
C ILE A 38 -1.38 -1.10 0.12
N SER A 39 -2.32 -0.13 0.19
CA SER A 39 -3.69 -0.29 -0.33
C SER A 39 -3.74 -0.57 -1.84
N GLY A 40 -2.64 -0.28 -2.54
CA GLY A 40 -2.39 -0.67 -3.92
C GLY A 40 -2.42 -2.18 -4.18
N ILE A 41 -2.54 -3.05 -3.16
CA ILE A 41 -2.87 -4.47 -3.31
C ILE A 41 -4.13 -4.73 -4.17
N SER A 42 -5.02 -3.74 -4.26
CA SER A 42 -6.13 -3.70 -5.23
C SER A 42 -5.70 -3.99 -6.68
N LEU A 43 -4.42 -3.76 -7.02
CA LEU A 43 -3.82 -4.12 -8.30
C LEU A 43 -4.05 -5.61 -8.63
N VAL A 44 -3.94 -6.52 -7.66
CA VAL A 44 -4.16 -7.96 -7.87
C VAL A 44 -5.58 -8.23 -8.36
N GLY A 45 -6.59 -7.63 -7.71
CA GLY A 45 -7.98 -7.76 -8.12
C GLY A 45 -8.26 -7.15 -9.48
N SER A 46 -7.63 -5.99 -9.76
CA SER A 46 -7.80 -5.31 -11.06
C SER A 46 -7.21 -6.09 -12.23
N LEU A 47 -6.08 -6.79 -12.03
CA LEU A 47 -5.48 -7.67 -13.05
C LEU A 47 -6.39 -8.85 -13.37
N VAL A 48 -6.99 -9.45 -12.34
CA VAL A 48 -7.98 -10.53 -12.52
C VAL A 48 -9.19 -10.03 -13.32
N ALA A 49 -9.71 -8.85 -13.00
CA ALA A 49 -10.84 -8.25 -13.73
C ALA A 49 -10.49 -7.91 -15.20
N ALA A 50 -9.28 -7.38 -15.42
CA ALA A 50 -8.79 -7.04 -16.76
C ALA A 50 -8.63 -8.28 -17.66
N GLY A 51 -8.34 -9.44 -17.08
CA GLY A 51 -8.24 -10.73 -17.78
C GLY A 51 -9.55 -11.49 -17.96
N SER A 52 -10.70 -10.90 -17.62
CA SER A 52 -12.01 -11.56 -17.74
C SER A 52 -12.50 -11.66 -19.20
N ASP A 53 -13.42 -12.58 -19.51
CA ASP A 53 -14.00 -12.71 -20.86
C ASP A 53 -15.11 -11.70 -21.16
N HIS A 54 -15.53 -10.90 -20.17
CA HIS A 54 -16.61 -9.93 -20.31
C HIS A 54 -16.04 -8.55 -20.68
N ARG A 55 -16.42 -8.03 -21.84
CA ARG A 55 -15.91 -6.74 -22.38
C ARG A 55 -16.01 -5.58 -21.39
N THR A 56 -17.11 -5.48 -20.63
CA THR A 56 -17.29 -4.44 -19.61
C THR A 56 -16.29 -4.59 -18.46
N ALA A 57 -16.07 -5.81 -17.99
CA ALA A 57 -15.13 -6.09 -16.91
C ALA A 57 -13.67 -5.89 -17.35
N GLN A 58 -13.33 -6.19 -18.61
CA GLN A 58 -12.02 -5.86 -19.19
C GLN A 58 -11.75 -4.35 -19.21
N ILE A 59 -12.71 -3.55 -19.67
CA ILE A 59 -12.56 -2.08 -19.74
C ILE A 59 -12.41 -1.49 -18.32
N LEU A 60 -13.28 -1.89 -17.39
CA LEU A 60 -13.20 -1.45 -16.01
C LEU A 60 -11.93 -1.95 -15.33
N GLY A 61 -11.51 -3.18 -15.62
CA GLY A 61 -10.26 -3.77 -15.14
C GLY A 61 -9.05 -2.98 -15.62
N PHE A 62 -8.99 -2.59 -16.90
CA PHE A 62 -7.91 -1.74 -17.43
C PHE A 62 -7.82 -0.38 -16.72
N ILE A 63 -8.97 0.27 -16.48
CA ILE A 63 -9.03 1.52 -15.72
C ILE A 63 -8.56 1.29 -14.28
N ALA A 64 -9.01 0.21 -13.64
CA ALA A 64 -8.65 -0.16 -12.28
C ALA A 64 -7.14 -0.48 -12.15
N VAL A 65 -6.54 -1.17 -13.12
CA VAL A 65 -5.09 -1.45 -13.16
C VAL A 65 -4.31 -0.15 -13.25
N THR A 66 -4.74 0.77 -14.10
CA THR A 66 -4.09 2.08 -14.25
C THR A 66 -4.16 2.87 -12.94
N ALA A 67 -5.34 2.95 -12.33
CA ALA A 67 -5.54 3.65 -11.05
C ALA A 67 -4.75 3.01 -9.90
N ALA A 68 -4.76 1.68 -9.78
CA ALA A 68 -4.02 0.94 -8.77
C ALA A 68 -2.51 1.12 -8.94
N THR A 69 -2.02 1.13 -10.18
CA THR A 69 -0.60 1.40 -10.47
C THR A 69 -0.19 2.80 -10.04
N ILE A 70 -1.01 3.82 -10.30
CA ILE A 70 -0.78 5.19 -9.84
C ILE A 70 -0.72 5.24 -8.30
N ASN A 71 -1.63 4.53 -7.61
CA ASN A 71 -1.66 4.46 -6.16
C ASN A 71 -0.37 3.83 -5.59
N VAL A 72 0.07 2.68 -6.12
CA VAL A 72 1.30 2.00 -5.71
C VAL A 72 2.52 2.89 -5.95
N VAL A 73 2.73 3.33 -7.19
CA VAL A 73 3.93 4.07 -7.58
C VAL A 73 3.99 5.43 -6.88
N GLY A 74 2.88 6.18 -6.90
CA GLY A 74 2.78 7.48 -6.24
C GLY A 74 2.95 7.37 -4.72
N GLY A 75 2.28 6.40 -4.10
CA GLY A 75 2.36 6.13 -2.67
C GLY A 75 3.78 5.82 -2.22
N PHE A 76 4.48 4.89 -2.89
CA PHE A 76 5.86 4.55 -2.53
C PHE A 76 6.84 5.70 -2.78
N MET A 77 6.69 6.45 -3.88
CA MET A 77 7.55 7.61 -4.17
C MET A 77 7.42 8.71 -3.12
N ILE A 78 6.20 9.05 -2.70
CA ILE A 78 5.97 10.06 -1.67
C ILE A 78 6.50 9.58 -0.32
N THR A 79 6.23 8.33 0.04
CA THR A 79 6.71 7.73 1.29
C THR A 79 8.25 7.76 1.36
N GLU A 80 8.93 7.43 0.27
CA GLU A 80 10.39 7.48 0.21
C GLU A 80 10.92 8.91 0.40
N ARG A 81 10.28 9.92 -0.22
CA ARG A 81 10.64 11.34 -0.02
C ARG A 81 10.46 11.78 1.43
N MET A 82 9.37 11.36 2.07
CA MET A 82 9.12 11.65 3.49
C MET A 82 10.18 10.99 4.38
N LEU A 83 10.52 9.73 4.15
CA LEU A 83 11.52 9.01 4.94
C LEU A 83 12.94 9.56 4.74
N LYS A 84 13.27 10.07 3.55
CA LYS A 84 14.55 10.74 3.28
C LYS A 84 14.77 11.98 4.15
N MET A 85 13.70 12.64 4.62
CA MET A 85 13.80 13.78 5.54
C MET A 85 14.28 13.40 6.95
N PHE A 86 14.16 12.12 7.33
CA PHE A 86 14.65 11.60 8.62
C PHE A 86 16.11 11.14 8.57
N LYS A 87 16.70 10.98 7.38
CA LYS A 87 18.13 10.73 7.25
C LYS A 87 18.88 12.02 7.56
N LYS A 88 19.72 11.99 8.60
CA LYS A 88 20.68 13.07 8.89
C LYS A 88 21.48 13.32 7.61
N LYS A 89 21.46 14.54 7.06
CA LYS A 89 22.35 14.91 5.96
C LYS A 89 23.76 14.56 6.42
N GLU A 90 24.41 13.60 5.77
CA GLU A 90 25.86 13.44 5.92
C GLU A 90 26.46 14.81 5.60
N LYS A 91 27.07 15.45 6.60
CA LYS A 91 27.89 16.62 6.36
C LYS A 91 29.00 16.12 5.44
N LYS A 92 28.93 16.44 4.14
CA LYS A 92 30.13 16.43 3.30
C LYS A 92 31.13 17.31 4.04
N SER A 93 32.15 16.70 4.62
CA SER A 93 33.33 17.44 5.10
C SER A 93 33.94 18.08 3.87
N SER A 94 33.71 19.39 3.73
CA SER A 94 34.58 20.23 2.92
C SER A 94 35.91 20.42 3.62
#